data_AF-A0A7C3YG43-F1
#
_entry.id   AF-A0A7C3YG43-F1
#
_cell.length_a   1.000
_cell.length_b   1.000
_cell.length_c   1.000
_cell.angle_alpha   90.00
_cell.angle_beta   90.00
_cell.angle_gamma   90.00
#
_symmetry.space_group_name_H-M   'P 1'
#
loop_
_entity.id
_entity.type
_entity.pdbx_description
1 polymer ?
#
loop_
_entity_poly.entity_id
_entity_poly.type
_entity_poly.pdbx_seq_one_letter_code
_entity_poly.pdbx_strand_id
1 'polypeptide(L)'
;MGYRLAGVPMTSAEHRDAPSLPCGDREQERDASAEILLSVGLFLILVLALVLRLYRLSGQSLWYDEGTSVALAQRDVSTIIQSAAADIHPPLYYLVLSAWVRFFGTGEIAVRLLSVGVGVAVVCVVYLLGRRLFGQTVALVAA
;
A
#
# COMPACT_ATOMS: atom_id res chain seq x y z
N MET A 1 6.71 -51.33 -79.98
CA MET A 1 7.69 -50.25 -79.77
C MET A 1 6.94 -49.04 -79.21
N GLY A 2 7.23 -48.62 -77.98
CA GLY A 2 6.76 -47.35 -77.38
C GLY A 2 5.43 -47.38 -76.61
N TYR A 3 5.50 -47.61 -75.30
CA TYR A 3 4.37 -47.53 -74.35
C TYR A 3 4.14 -46.08 -73.88
N ARG A 4 2.86 -45.73 -73.74
CA ARG A 4 2.33 -44.41 -73.36
C ARG A 4 2.31 -44.30 -71.82
N LEU A 5 3.09 -43.38 -71.23
CA LEU A 5 3.07 -43.11 -69.79
C LEU A 5 2.00 -42.07 -69.46
N ALA A 6 1.12 -42.42 -68.52
CA ALA A 6 0.07 -41.57 -67.98
C ALA A 6 0.66 -40.47 -67.09
N GLY A 7 0.36 -39.21 -67.40
CA GLY A 7 0.63 -38.06 -66.54
C GLY A 7 -0.43 -37.96 -65.45
N VAL A 8 -0.03 -38.12 -64.20
CA VAL A 8 -0.85 -37.92 -63.00
C VAL A 8 -1.05 -36.41 -62.78
N PRO A 9 -2.26 -35.92 -62.46
CA PRO A 9 -2.45 -34.52 -62.12
C PRO A 9 -1.86 -34.21 -60.73
N MET A 10 -1.01 -33.20 -60.66
CA MET A 10 -0.49 -32.63 -59.41
C MET A 10 -1.64 -31.89 -58.71
N THR A 11 -2.24 -32.53 -57.71
CA THR A 11 -3.16 -31.87 -56.78
C THR A 11 -2.36 -30.85 -55.95
N SER A 12 -2.79 -29.58 -56.01
CA SER A 12 -2.23 -28.51 -55.18
C SER A 12 -2.52 -28.82 -53.72
N ALA A 13 -1.47 -29.07 -52.94
CA ALA A 13 -1.56 -29.12 -51.49
C ALA A 13 -1.91 -27.72 -50.98
N GLU A 14 -3.18 -27.52 -50.66
CA GLU A 14 -3.70 -26.37 -49.93
C GLU A 14 -2.99 -26.30 -48.58
N HIS A 15 -2.05 -25.35 -48.44
CA HIS A 15 -1.39 -25.03 -47.18
C HIS A 15 -2.43 -24.39 -46.25
N ARG A 16 -3.17 -25.23 -45.53
CA ARG A 16 -4.07 -24.76 -44.47
C ARG A 16 -3.21 -24.33 -43.29
N ASP A 17 -3.10 -23.01 -43.11
CA ASP A 17 -2.59 -22.41 -41.89
C ASP A 17 -3.37 -22.99 -40.70
N ALA A 18 -2.69 -23.76 -39.85
CA ALA A 18 -3.28 -24.24 -38.62
C ALA A 18 -3.57 -23.02 -37.71
N PRO A 19 -4.76 -22.92 -37.08
CA PRO A 19 -5.05 -21.84 -36.16
C PRO A 19 -4.05 -21.91 -35.00
N SER A 20 -3.28 -20.83 -34.81
CA SER A 20 -2.37 -20.69 -33.67
C SER A 20 -3.17 -20.81 -32.37
N LEU A 21 -2.93 -21.88 -31.61
CA LEU A 21 -3.56 -22.09 -30.31
C LEU A 21 -3.17 -20.93 -29.36
N PRO A 22 -4.13 -20.36 -28.61
CA PRO A 22 -3.84 -19.30 -27.65
C PRO A 22 -2.99 -19.87 -26.51
N CYS A 23 -1.70 -19.54 -26.51
CA CYS A 23 -0.75 -19.93 -25.47
C CYS A 23 -0.88 -19.08 -24.19
N GLY A 24 -1.77 -18.08 -24.16
CA GLY A 24 -1.83 -17.04 -23.12
C GLY A 24 -2.80 -17.27 -21.97
N ASP A 25 -3.85 -18.08 -22.14
CA ASP A 25 -4.96 -18.11 -21.18
C ASP A 25 -4.52 -18.57 -19.77
N ARG A 26 -3.70 -19.63 -19.69
CA ARG A 26 -3.25 -20.18 -18.39
C ARG A 26 -2.19 -19.35 -17.69
N GLU A 27 -1.32 -18.66 -18.44
CA GLU A 27 -0.31 -17.78 -17.85
C GLU A 27 -0.98 -16.50 -17.33
N GLN A 28 -1.92 -15.95 -18.10
CA GLN A 28 -2.70 -14.78 -17.70
C GLN A 28 -3.61 -15.04 -16.48
N GLU A 29 -4.18 -16.24 -16.34
CA GLU A 29 -4.91 -16.65 -15.13
C GLU A 29 -4.02 -16.78 -13.88
N ARG A 30 -2.78 -17.25 -14.04
CA ARG A 30 -1.81 -17.38 -12.93
C ARG A 30 -1.32 -16.01 -12.44
N ASP A 31 -1.07 -15.09 -13.35
CA ASP A 31 -0.64 -13.73 -12.99
C ASP A 31 -1.78 -12.97 -12.29
N ALA A 32 -3.03 -13.11 -12.77
CA ALA A 32 -4.19 -12.50 -12.14
C ALA A 32 -4.44 -13.04 -10.72
N SER A 33 -4.33 -14.36 -10.52
CA SER A 33 -4.51 -14.97 -9.19
C SER A 33 -3.41 -14.57 -8.21
N ALA A 34 -2.16 -14.45 -8.67
CA ALA A 34 -1.05 -13.97 -7.85
C ALA A 34 -1.25 -12.50 -7.40
N GLU A 35 -1.65 -11.60 -8.30
CA GLU A 35 -1.96 -10.20 -7.98
C GLU A 35 -3.13 -10.08 -6.98
N ILE A 36 -4.17 -10.91 -7.12
CA ILE A 36 -5.28 -10.96 -6.17
C ILE A 36 -4.79 -11.41 -4.79
N LEU A 37 -4.00 -12.50 -4.71
CA LEU A 37 -3.47 -13.00 -3.44
C LEU A 37 -2.58 -11.95 -2.74
N LEU A 38 -1.74 -11.26 -3.49
CA LEU A 38 -0.90 -10.16 -2.97
C LEU A 38 -1.75 -8.99 -2.47
N SER A 39 -2.79 -8.62 -3.19
CA SER A 39 -3.72 -7.55 -2.81
C SER A 39 -4.50 -7.90 -1.54
N VAL A 40 -4.99 -9.14 -1.45
CA VAL A 40 -5.65 -9.67 -0.25
C VAL A 40 -4.67 -9.71 0.92
N GLY A 41 -3.45 -10.18 0.71
CA GLY A 41 -2.40 -10.19 1.72
C GLY A 41 -2.12 -8.80 2.28
N LEU A 42 -1.92 -7.80 1.42
CA LEU A 42 -1.71 -6.42 1.83
C LEU A 42 -2.92 -5.88 2.60
N PHE A 43 -4.13 -6.13 2.10
CA PHE A 43 -5.36 -5.70 2.78
C PHE A 43 -5.44 -6.27 4.21
N LEU A 44 -5.14 -7.56 4.38
CA LEU A 44 -5.13 -8.20 5.70
C LEU A 44 -4.08 -7.58 6.63
N ILE A 45 -2.88 -7.27 6.12
CA ILE A 45 -1.83 -6.59 6.88
C ILE A 45 -2.29 -5.20 7.33
N LEU A 46 -2.92 -4.42 6.45
CA LEU A 46 -3.43 -3.08 6.79
C LEU A 46 -4.55 -3.14 7.82
N VAL A 47 -5.48 -4.09 7.68
CA VAL A 47 -6.54 -4.33 8.67
C VAL A 47 -5.92 -4.74 10.00
N LEU A 48 -4.96 -5.66 10.01
CA LEU A 48 -4.27 -6.08 11.23
C LEU A 48 -3.54 -4.91 11.89
N ALA A 49 -2.79 -4.11 11.12
CA ALA A 49 -2.09 -2.93 11.61
C ALA A 49 -3.06 -1.92 12.25
N LEU A 50 -4.22 -1.69 11.62
CA LEU A 50 -5.27 -0.84 12.15
C LEU A 50 -5.85 -1.40 13.46
N VAL A 51 -6.26 -2.67 13.47
CA VAL A 51 -6.86 -3.32 14.64
C VAL A 51 -5.91 -3.31 15.83
N LEU A 52 -4.64 -3.67 15.62
CA LEU A 52 -3.63 -3.66 16.68
C LEU A 52 -3.41 -2.25 17.24
N ARG A 53 -3.42 -1.22 16.40
CA ARG A 53 -3.26 0.18 16.83
C ARG A 53 -4.49 0.72 17.54
N LEU A 54 -5.69 0.25 17.19
CA LEU A 54 -6.92 0.63 17.86
C LEU A 54 -7.15 -0.16 19.16
N TYR A 55 -6.52 -1.32 19.32
CA TYR A 55 -6.66 -2.15 20.50
C TYR A 55 -6.24 -1.40 21.77
N ARG A 56 -7.19 -1.19 22.68
CA ARG A 56 -7.03 -0.45 23.94
C ARG A 56 -6.50 0.99 23.76
N LEU A 57 -6.83 1.65 22.66
CA LEU A 57 -6.39 3.02 22.37
C LEU A 57 -6.74 4.04 23.47
N SER A 58 -7.84 3.85 24.20
CA SER A 58 -8.28 4.68 25.33
C SER A 58 -8.12 3.99 26.69
N GLY A 59 -7.30 2.93 26.76
CA GLY A 59 -7.11 2.15 27.99
C GLY A 59 -6.19 2.81 29.02
N GLN A 60 -5.61 3.96 28.68
CA GLN A 60 -4.63 4.70 29.48
C GLN A 60 -4.80 6.19 29.21
N SER A 61 -4.67 7.02 30.26
CA SER A 61 -4.60 8.47 30.11
C SER A 61 -3.39 8.91 29.29
N LEU A 62 -3.38 10.17 28.84
CA LEU A 62 -2.24 10.74 28.13
C LEU A 62 -0.97 10.62 28.96
N TRP A 63 0.11 10.20 28.31
CA TRP A 63 1.44 10.29 28.88
C TRP A 63 1.87 11.76 28.99
N TYR A 64 2.91 12.02 29.78
CA TYR A 64 3.36 13.38 30.06
C TYR A 64 3.78 14.15 28.80
N ASP A 65 4.50 13.49 27.89
CA ASP A 65 4.93 14.02 26.59
C ASP A 65 3.76 14.21 25.61
N GLU A 66 2.80 13.28 25.58
CA GLU A 66 1.55 13.43 24.83
C GLU A 66 0.75 14.65 25.32
N GLY A 67 0.57 14.77 26.63
CA GLY A 67 -0.13 15.89 27.25
C GLY A 67 0.53 17.24 26.99
N THR A 68 1.87 17.29 27.07
CA THR A 68 2.64 18.50 26.75
C THR A 68 2.49 18.87 25.27
N SER A 69 2.51 17.88 24.38
CA SER A 69 2.29 18.09 22.95
C SER A 69 0.89 18.63 22.65
N VAL A 70 -0.15 18.11 23.32
CA VAL A 70 -1.53 18.57 23.19
C VAL A 70 -1.71 19.99 23.77
N ALA A 71 -1.04 20.31 24.87
CA ALA A 71 -1.05 21.64 25.45
C ALA A 71 -0.41 22.69 24.54
N LEU A 72 0.71 22.34 23.88
CA LEU A 72 1.36 23.21 22.90
C LEU A 72 0.55 23.35 21.62
N ALA A 73 -0.04 22.25 21.12
CA ALA A 73 -0.84 22.23 19.89
C ALA A 73 -2.11 23.11 19.95
N GLN A 74 -2.59 23.43 21.15
CA GLN A 74 -3.73 24.35 21.37
C GLN A 74 -3.35 25.83 21.31
N ARG A 75 -2.05 26.17 21.22
CA ARG A 75 -1.58 27.54 21.09
C ARG A 75 -1.69 28.02 19.64
N ASP A 76 -1.47 29.32 19.44
CA ASP A 76 -1.34 29.87 18.10
C ASP A 76 -0.06 29.39 17.42
N VAL A 77 -0.04 29.44 16.08
CA VAL A 77 1.05 28.91 15.26
C VAL A 77 2.39 29.58 15.58
N SER A 78 2.39 30.89 15.91
CA SER A 78 3.63 31.60 16.23
C SER A 78 4.23 31.13 17.55
N THR A 79 3.39 30.91 18.56
CA THR A 79 3.81 30.31 19.83
C THR A 79 4.34 28.90 19.62
N ILE A 80 3.67 28.06 18.82
CA ILE A 80 4.15 26.70 18.52
C ILE A 80 5.56 26.73 17.91
N ILE A 81 5.79 27.58 16.90
CA ILE A 81 7.09 27.69 16.23
C ILE A 81 8.16 28.20 17.18
N GLN A 82 7.86 29.23 17.98
CA GLN A 82 8.80 29.80 18.95
C GLN A 82 9.15 28.80 20.05
N SER A 83 8.15 28.09 20.60
CA SER A 83 8.38 27.05 21.61
C SER A 83 9.19 25.89 21.04
N ALA A 84 8.87 25.42 19.84
CA ALA A 84 9.64 24.34 19.18
C ALA A 84 11.07 24.75 18.84
N ALA A 85 11.33 26.03 18.54
CA ALA A 85 12.69 26.54 18.33
C ALA A 85 13.56 26.52 19.60
N ALA A 86 12.92 26.51 20.78
CA ALA A 86 13.57 26.36 22.08
C ALA A 86 13.53 24.92 22.63
N ASP A 87 12.92 23.98 21.89
CA ASP A 87 12.78 22.57 22.23
C ASP A 87 13.74 21.71 21.38
N ILE A 88 13.92 20.44 21.75
CA ILE A 88 14.63 19.45 20.93
C ILE A 88 13.76 18.92 19.77
N HIS A 89 12.44 19.08 19.86
CA HIS A 89 11.48 18.54 18.90
C HIS A 89 11.14 19.54 17.79
N PRO A 90 11.34 19.19 16.50
CA PRO A 90 10.97 20.07 15.39
C PRO A 90 9.47 20.40 15.36
N PRO A 91 9.08 21.60 14.84
CA PRO A 91 7.72 22.11 14.94
C PRO A 91 6.67 21.32 14.15
N LEU A 92 7.09 20.52 13.16
CA LEU A 92 6.18 19.89 12.21
C LEU A 92 5.09 19.06 12.88
N TYR A 93 5.46 18.25 13.87
CA TYR A 93 4.50 17.40 14.58
C TYR A 93 3.45 18.26 15.32
N TYR A 94 3.88 19.29 16.04
CA TYR A 94 2.96 20.18 16.77
C TYR A 94 2.03 20.96 15.84
N LEU A 95 2.50 21.35 14.65
CA LEU A 95 1.67 22.04 13.66
C LEU A 95 0.59 21.10 13.08
N VAL A 96 0.96 19.87 12.74
CA VAL A 96 0.01 18.85 12.26
C VAL A 96 -0.99 18.51 13.36
N LEU A 97 -0.51 18.32 14.59
CA LEU A 97 -1.37 18.05 15.74
C LEU A 97 -2.30 19.23 16.02
N SER A 98 -1.82 20.48 15.93
CA SER A 98 -2.65 21.69 16.09
C SER A 98 -3.78 21.74 15.08
N ALA A 99 -3.49 21.46 13.80
CA ALA A 99 -4.53 21.36 12.79
C ALA A 99 -5.52 20.23 13.12
N TRP A 100 -5.03 19.06 13.50
CA TRP A 100 -5.85 17.89 13.81
C TRP A 100 -6.81 18.12 14.98
N VAL A 101 -6.32 18.62 16.12
CA VAL A 101 -7.14 18.83 17.32
C VAL A 101 -8.20 19.92 17.12
N ARG A 102 -8.01 20.86 16.17
CA ARG A 102 -9.05 21.83 15.80
C ARG A 102 -10.27 21.17 15.15
N PHE A 103 -10.09 20.05 14.45
CA PHE A 103 -11.18 19.33 13.80
C PHE A 103 -11.76 18.20 14.66
N PHE A 104 -10.91 17.45 15.36
CA PHE A 104 -11.30 16.23 16.09
C PHE A 104 -11.33 16.40 17.61
N GLY A 105 -10.86 17.54 18.14
CA GLY A 105 -10.76 17.80 19.57
C GLY A 105 -9.49 17.24 20.22
N THR A 106 -9.38 17.43 21.53
CA THR A 106 -8.20 17.10 22.35
C THR A 106 -8.36 15.82 23.18
N GLY A 107 -9.46 15.08 22.98
CA GLY A 107 -9.68 13.81 23.65
C GLY A 107 -8.60 12.79 23.31
N GLU A 108 -8.33 11.86 24.22
CA GLU A 108 -7.26 10.86 24.10
C GLU A 108 -7.34 10.08 22.79
N ILE A 109 -8.54 9.60 22.44
CA ILE A 109 -8.80 8.89 21.20
C ILE A 109 -8.51 9.81 20.00
N ALA A 110 -9.04 11.03 20.01
CA ALA A 110 -8.89 11.97 18.90
C ALA A 110 -7.43 12.28 18.62
N VAL A 111 -6.65 12.58 19.66
CA VAL A 111 -5.21 12.86 19.54
C VAL A 111 -4.45 11.65 19.01
N ARG A 112 -4.71 10.46 19.56
CA ARG A 112 -4.00 9.24 19.16
C ARG A 112 -4.39 8.75 17.75
N LEU A 113 -5.60 9.06 17.27
CA LEU A 113 -6.04 8.71 15.92
C LEU A 113 -5.16 9.31 14.82
N LEU A 114 -4.54 10.47 15.06
CA LEU A 114 -3.54 11.03 14.15
C LEU A 114 -2.37 10.03 13.96
N SER A 115 -1.80 9.56 15.06
CA SER A 115 -0.70 8.58 15.05
C SER A 115 -1.13 7.22 14.49
N VAL A 116 -2.38 6.80 14.73
CA VAL A 116 -2.94 5.57 14.13
C VAL A 116 -2.97 5.71 12.60
N GLY A 117 -3.54 6.80 12.09
CA GLY A 117 -3.67 7.05 10.65
C GLY A 117 -2.30 7.13 9.96
N VAL A 118 -1.36 7.91 10.51
CA VAL A 118 0.00 8.00 9.98
C VAL A 118 0.70 6.64 10.05
N GLY A 119 0.54 5.89 11.13
CA GLY A 119 1.13 4.56 11.30
C GLY A 119 0.65 3.56 10.26
N VAL A 120 -0.65 3.55 9.92
CA VAL A 120 -1.19 2.70 8.85
C VAL A 120 -0.72 3.18 7.47
N ALA A 121 -0.64 4.49 7.25
CA ALA A 121 -0.12 5.04 6.01
C ALA A 121 1.36 4.67 5.77
N VAL A 122 2.17 4.61 6.84
CA VAL A 122 3.57 4.15 6.75
C VAL A 122 3.66 2.71 6.26
N VAL A 123 2.79 1.80 6.74
CA VAL A 123 2.73 0.41 6.24
C VAL A 123 2.47 0.37 4.72
N CYS A 124 1.50 1.15 4.24
CA CYS A 124 1.25 1.29 2.80
C CYS A 124 2.48 1.81 2.05
N VAL A 125 3.14 2.86 2.56
CA VAL A 125 4.31 3.46 1.91
C VAL A 125 5.48 2.49 1.86
N VAL A 126 5.73 1.72 2.94
CA VAL A 126 6.77 0.68 2.98
C VAL A 126 6.48 -0.40 1.94
N TYR A 127 5.23 -0.86 1.82
CA TYR A 127 4.85 -1.79 0.75
C TYR A 127 5.14 -1.20 -0.63
N LEU A 128 4.69 0.03 -0.91
CA LEU A 128 4.87 0.66 -2.23
C LEU A 128 6.36 0.83 -2.57
N LEU A 129 7.17 1.23 -1.59
CA LEU A 129 8.61 1.40 -1.75
C LEU A 129 9.30 0.04 -1.96
N GLY A 130 8.97 -0.95 -1.14
CA GLY A 130 9.47 -2.32 -1.28
C GLY A 130 9.13 -2.94 -2.62
N ARG A 131 7.91 -2.72 -3.13
CA ARG A 131 7.46 -3.23 -4.43
C ARG A 131 8.27 -2.62 -5.56
N ARG A 132 8.56 -1.32 -5.47
CA ARG A 132 9.34 -0.58 -6.48
C ARG A 132 10.82 -0.98 -6.50
N LEU A 133 11.40 -1.30 -5.34
CA LEU A 133 12.84 -1.53 -5.22
C LEU A 133 13.24 -3.01 -5.26
N PHE A 134 12.39 -3.90 -4.74
CA PHE A 134 12.73 -5.31 -4.45
C PHE A 134 11.68 -6.33 -4.90
N GLY A 135 10.57 -5.88 -5.49
CA GLY A 135 9.47 -6.75 -5.95
C GLY A 135 8.41 -7.02 -4.88
N GLN A 136 7.32 -7.66 -5.31
CA GLN A 136 6.08 -7.79 -4.52
C GLN A 136 6.22 -8.65 -3.27
N THR A 137 6.99 -9.74 -3.32
CA THR A 137 7.16 -10.64 -2.18
C THR A 137 7.90 -9.95 -1.03
N VAL A 138 9.00 -9.26 -1.34
CA VAL A 138 9.76 -8.49 -0.33
C VAL A 138 8.93 -7.36 0.24
N ALA A 139 8.17 -6.67 -0.63
CA ALA A 139 7.24 -5.62 -0.22
C ALA A 139 6.21 -6.10 0.81
N LEU A 140 5.63 -7.27 0.57
CA LEU A 140 4.59 -7.83 1.43
C LEU A 140 5.15 -8.29 2.78
N VAL A 141 6.38 -8.80 2.82
CA VAL A 141 7.06 -9.19 4.07
C VAL A 141 7.49 -7.96 4.88
N ALA A 142 7.84 -6.86 4.21
CA ALA A 142 8.25 -5.62 4.87
C ALA A 142 7.08 -4.79 5.42
N ALA A 143 5.88 -4.97 4.85
CA ALA A 143 4.64 -4.30 5.27
C ALA A 143 4.11 -4.90 6.58
#